data_AF-A0A532UV15-F1
#
_entry.id   AF-A0A532UV15-F1
#
_cell.length_a   1.000
_cell.length_b   1.000
_cell.length_c   1.000
_cell.angle_alpha   90.00
_cell.angle_beta   90.00
_cell.angle_gamma   90.00
#
_symmetry.space_group_name_H-M   'P 1'
#
loop_
_entity.id
_entity.type
_entity.pdbx_description
1 polymer ?
#
loop_
_entity_poly.entity_id
_entity_poly.type
_entity_poly.pdbx_seq_one_letter_code
_entity_poly.pdbx_strand_id
1 'polypeptide(L)'
;MNVKRIAAVIEDIFPLGLAQDWDNVGLLVGDPNKSVRNVLLTIDTTSDVVAEAKKLKTDLIISYHPVIWDGLKKVTANGSGSVVYDLIRAGIAVFSVHTALDSAMGGVNDGLAEIVGICDGDPIGDYVDDPAGDDYKLIVFVPVESLAEVSNAVFAAGAGAIGNYSHCSFGAEGTGTFLPKKGAKPAIGRKGRLEKVPETRFETIVPADKLDGVVAAMKKAHPYETPAFDVLKLHGTEAKFGLGRIGELARPLRIAKIVERIKKATGAKAVGLVGNEKKLVKQAAVCAGSCGRIINSVIAAKADLYLTGELKHHQALAAQEAGLTCICLSHTVSERFILKKFAKQLKKQLKEIRIKISRKDADPFKWKNV
;
A
#
# COMPACT_ATOMS: atom_id res chain seq x y z
N MET A 1 10.03 14.64 16.66
CA MET A 1 8.75 14.22 16.05
C MET A 1 8.05 13.25 17.01
N ASN A 2 6.72 13.15 17.02
CA ASN A 2 6.01 12.16 17.85
C ASN A 2 5.59 10.90 17.06
N VAL A 3 5.14 9.86 17.76
CA VAL A 3 4.69 8.59 17.16
C VAL A 3 3.60 8.81 16.11
N LYS A 4 2.58 9.62 16.39
CA LYS A 4 1.48 9.91 15.46
C LYS A 4 1.97 10.48 14.13
N ARG A 5 2.93 11.41 14.16
CA ARG A 5 3.48 11.99 12.93
C ARG A 5 4.35 11.01 12.16
N ILE A 6 5.07 10.12 12.85
CA ILE A 6 5.83 9.04 12.20
C ILE A 6 4.88 8.02 11.57
N ALA A 7 3.80 7.64 12.26
CA ALA A 7 2.74 6.78 11.74
C ALA A 7 2.15 7.34 10.44
N ALA A 8 1.79 8.62 10.41
CA ALA A 8 1.31 9.28 9.20
C ALA A 8 2.32 9.20 8.03
N VAL A 9 3.62 9.38 8.30
CA VAL A 9 4.66 9.22 7.26
C VAL A 9 4.79 7.77 6.78
N ILE A 10 4.55 6.79 7.65
CA ILE A 10 4.53 5.38 7.25
C ILE A 10 3.30 5.12 6.38
N GLU A 11 2.13 5.62 6.78
CA GLU A 11 0.87 5.50 6.03
C GLU A 11 0.92 6.19 4.67
N ASP A 12 1.67 7.30 4.53
CA ASP A 12 1.92 7.94 3.23
C ASP A 12 2.74 7.04 2.28
N ILE A 13 3.57 6.13 2.82
CA ILE A 13 4.38 5.20 2.02
C ILE A 13 3.61 3.89 1.79
N PHE A 14 2.99 3.37 2.85
CA PHE A 14 2.28 2.09 2.89
C PHE A 14 0.96 2.30 3.66
N PRO A 15 -0.13 2.68 2.96
CA PRO A 15 -1.42 2.93 3.60
C PRO A 15 -1.91 1.70 4.36
N LEU A 16 -2.26 1.85 5.65
CA LEU A 16 -2.72 0.73 6.47
C LEU A 16 -4.06 0.15 6.00
N GLY A 17 -4.86 0.91 5.23
CA GLY A 17 -6.08 0.40 4.61
C GLY A 17 -5.84 -0.72 3.59
N LEU A 18 -4.58 -0.94 3.18
CA LEU A 18 -4.19 -2.07 2.32
C LEU A 18 -3.95 -3.37 3.09
N ALA A 19 -4.07 -3.35 4.42
CA ALA A 19 -4.00 -4.55 5.22
C ALA A 19 -5.23 -5.44 4.97
N GLN A 20 -5.05 -6.74 5.12
CA GLN A 20 -6.15 -7.71 5.07
C GLN A 20 -7.09 -7.51 6.27
N ASP A 21 -8.39 -7.80 6.10
CA ASP A 21 -9.42 -7.57 7.12
C ASP A 21 -9.17 -8.27 8.47
N TRP A 22 -8.42 -9.38 8.45
CA TRP A 22 -8.08 -10.14 9.66
C TRP A 22 -6.84 -9.61 10.38
N ASP A 23 -6.09 -8.69 9.77
CA ASP A 23 -4.78 -8.27 10.23
C ASP A 23 -4.87 -7.23 11.37
N ASN A 24 -3.79 -7.12 12.15
CA ASN A 24 -3.67 -6.18 13.25
C ASN A 24 -2.46 -5.25 13.03
N VAL A 25 -2.69 -4.18 12.29
CA VAL A 25 -1.68 -3.18 11.90
C VAL A 25 -1.83 -1.86 12.65
N GLY A 26 -0.84 -0.97 12.52
CA GLY A 26 -0.81 0.34 13.15
C GLY A 26 -0.14 0.36 14.52
N LEU A 27 -0.48 1.35 15.36
CA LEU A 27 0.11 1.50 16.68
C LEU A 27 -0.49 0.50 17.67
N LEU A 28 0.24 -0.60 17.94
CA LEU A 28 -0.23 -1.69 18.79
C LEU A 28 0.16 -1.51 20.27
N VAL A 29 1.28 -0.82 20.53
CA VAL A 29 1.78 -0.56 21.89
C VAL A 29 2.33 0.86 21.95
N GLY A 30 1.98 1.62 22.99
CA GLY A 30 2.59 2.92 23.29
C GLY A 30 1.62 4.10 23.25
N ASP A 31 2.18 5.31 23.25
CA ASP A 31 1.44 6.58 23.24
C ASP A 31 1.67 7.31 21.91
N PRO A 32 0.61 7.65 21.13
CA PRO A 32 0.74 8.39 19.87
C PRO A 32 1.43 9.76 20.03
N ASN A 33 1.42 10.36 21.22
CA ASN A 33 2.02 11.66 21.48
C ASN A 33 3.49 11.57 21.94
N LYS A 34 4.00 10.37 22.20
CA LYS A 34 5.38 10.17 22.65
C LYS A 34 6.38 10.73 21.64
N SER A 35 7.35 11.50 22.12
CA SER A 35 8.48 11.99 21.31
C SER A 35 9.41 10.82 20.94
N VAL A 36 9.82 10.78 19.67
CA VAL A 36 10.67 9.73 19.11
C VAL A 36 11.95 10.37 18.57
N ARG A 37 13.09 9.75 18.91
CA ARG A 37 14.42 10.06 18.35
C ARG A 37 15.07 8.82 17.75
N ASN A 38 14.85 7.64 18.33
CA ASN A 38 15.45 6.38 17.89
C ASN A 38 14.36 5.38 17.49
N VAL A 39 14.47 4.87 16.26
CA VAL A 39 13.60 3.85 15.68
C VAL A 39 14.39 2.58 15.39
N LEU A 40 13.78 1.44 15.71
CA LEU A 40 14.30 0.11 15.36
C LEU A 40 13.33 -0.61 14.43
N LEU A 41 13.81 -1.05 13.26
CA LEU A 41 13.04 -1.86 12.32
C LEU A 41 13.27 -3.35 12.55
N THR A 42 12.20 -4.14 12.48
CA THR A 42 12.22 -5.59 12.70
C THR A 42 11.23 -6.32 11.78
N ILE A 43 11.48 -7.60 11.53
CA ILE A 43 10.44 -8.56 11.16
C ILE A 43 9.67 -8.91 12.42
N ASP A 44 10.33 -9.57 13.37
CA ASP A 44 9.72 -10.04 14.61
C ASP A 44 10.17 -9.23 15.83
N THR A 45 9.25 -8.94 16.75
CA THR A 45 9.55 -8.28 18.03
C THR A 45 9.69 -9.32 19.14
N THR A 46 10.87 -9.93 19.26
CA THR A 46 11.18 -10.94 20.29
C THR A 46 11.76 -10.33 21.58
N SER A 47 11.89 -11.12 22.65
CA SER A 47 12.54 -10.65 23.88
C SER A 47 13.98 -10.17 23.68
N ASP A 48 14.74 -10.81 22.77
CA ASP A 48 16.10 -10.38 22.43
C ASP A 48 16.11 -9.03 21.69
N VAL A 49 15.10 -8.80 20.84
CA VAL A 49 14.89 -7.50 20.19
C VAL A 49 14.53 -6.44 21.22
N VAL A 50 13.66 -6.73 22.19
CA VAL A 50 13.32 -5.79 23.26
C VAL A 50 14.57 -5.45 24.10
N ALA A 51 15.41 -6.44 24.40
CA ALA A 51 16.69 -6.22 25.09
C ALA A 51 17.65 -5.35 24.26
N GLU A 52 17.72 -5.54 22.94
CA GLU A 52 18.47 -4.65 22.04
C GLU A 52 17.89 -3.24 22.02
N ALA A 53 16.57 -3.10 21.90
CA ALA A 53 15.87 -1.83 21.86
C ALA A 53 16.11 -1.00 23.14
N LYS A 54 16.07 -1.64 24.31
CA LYS A 54 16.44 -1.04 25.61
C LYS A 54 17.88 -0.50 25.59
N LYS A 55 18.85 -1.30 25.12
CA LYS A 55 20.28 -0.90 25.02
C LYS A 55 20.49 0.25 24.04
N LEU A 56 19.75 0.27 22.94
CA LEU A 56 19.82 1.29 21.91
C LEU A 56 19.04 2.57 22.26
N LYS A 57 18.33 2.60 23.39
CA LYS A 57 17.42 3.68 23.78
C LYS A 57 16.39 3.96 22.69
N THR A 58 15.85 2.89 22.10
CA THR A 58 14.79 2.94 21.08
C THR A 58 13.51 3.51 21.70
N ASP A 59 12.87 4.44 21.01
CA ASP A 59 11.59 5.00 21.42
C ASP A 59 10.41 4.31 20.73
N LEU A 60 10.62 3.86 19.48
CA LEU A 60 9.63 3.22 18.63
C LEU A 60 10.25 2.05 17.85
N ILE A 61 9.60 0.89 17.92
CA ILE A 61 9.85 -0.24 17.00
C ILE A 61 8.84 -0.14 15.87
N ILE A 62 9.30 -0.26 14.63
CA ILE A 62 8.43 -0.48 13.48
C ILE A 62 8.63 -1.93 13.04
N SER A 63 7.62 -2.76 13.26
CA SER A 63 7.68 -4.20 13.00
C SER A 63 6.93 -4.59 11.75
N TYR A 64 7.45 -5.59 11.04
CA TYR A 64 6.70 -6.26 9.98
C TYR A 64 5.54 -7.03 10.61
N HIS A 65 5.83 -8.04 11.43
CA HIS A 65 4.79 -8.83 12.09
C HIS A 65 4.16 -8.08 13.27
N PRO A 66 2.84 -8.19 13.48
CA PRO A 66 2.16 -7.69 14.67
C PRO A 66 2.75 -8.29 15.95
N VAL A 67 3.18 -7.44 16.89
CA VAL A 67 3.58 -7.93 18.23
C VAL A 67 2.39 -8.45 19.03
N ILE A 68 1.18 -7.99 18.68
CA ILE A 68 -0.11 -8.52 19.13
C ILE A 68 -0.76 -9.17 17.91
N TRP A 69 -0.62 -10.48 17.75
CA TRP A 69 -1.28 -11.22 16.68
C TRP A 69 -2.74 -11.51 17.04
N ASP A 70 -2.94 -12.31 18.09
CA ASP A 70 -4.25 -12.54 18.68
C ASP A 70 -4.50 -11.56 19.84
N GLY A 71 -5.78 -11.26 20.09
CA GLY A 71 -6.19 -10.45 21.23
C GLY A 71 -5.68 -10.99 22.57
N LEU A 72 -4.87 -10.18 23.27
CA LEU A 72 -4.29 -10.56 24.56
C LEU A 72 -5.33 -10.44 25.69
N LYS A 73 -5.64 -11.56 26.34
CA LYS A 73 -6.52 -11.58 27.53
C LYS A 73 -5.81 -11.15 28.82
N LYS A 74 -4.47 -11.27 28.87
CA LYS A 74 -3.62 -10.94 30.02
C LYS A 74 -2.29 -10.37 29.53
N VAL A 75 -1.78 -9.35 30.21
CA VAL A 75 -0.45 -8.77 29.97
C VAL A 75 0.33 -8.83 31.27
N THR A 76 1.17 -9.86 31.40
CA THR A 76 1.95 -10.16 32.60
C THR A 76 3.41 -10.41 32.23
N ALA A 77 4.33 -10.26 33.20
CA ALA A 77 5.76 -10.51 32.98
C ALA A 77 6.09 -11.92 32.48
N ASN A 78 5.19 -12.89 32.71
CA ASN A 78 5.31 -14.26 32.24
C ASN A 78 4.18 -14.58 31.24
N GLY A 79 4.42 -15.52 30.32
CA GLY A 79 3.44 -16.00 29.35
C GLY A 79 3.45 -15.25 28.02
N SER A 80 2.39 -15.42 27.22
CA SER A 80 2.31 -14.90 25.85
C SER A 80 2.34 -13.37 25.76
N GLY A 81 1.86 -12.66 26.78
CA GLY A 81 1.89 -11.20 26.86
C GLY A 81 3.21 -10.59 27.38
N SER A 82 4.22 -11.41 27.66
CA SER A 82 5.47 -10.96 28.32
C SER A 82 6.26 -9.93 27.51
N VAL A 83 6.35 -10.09 26.19
CA VAL A 83 7.01 -9.12 25.30
C VAL A 83 6.31 -7.76 25.36
N VAL A 84 4.98 -7.74 25.27
CA VAL A 84 4.17 -6.52 25.36
C VAL A 84 4.30 -5.87 26.74
N TYR A 85 4.28 -6.66 27.81
CA TYR A 85 4.53 -6.19 29.16
C TYR A 85 5.87 -5.46 29.26
N ASP A 86 6.94 -6.06 28.72
CA ASP A 86 8.28 -5.50 28.75
C ASP A 86 8.44 -4.22 27.91
N LEU A 87 7.76 -4.15 26.76
CA LEU A 87 7.70 -2.94 25.91
C LEU A 87 7.04 -1.79 26.65
N ILE A 88 5.88 -2.04 27.29
CA ILE A 88 5.16 -1.04 28.08
C ILE A 88 6.03 -0.55 29.23
N ARG A 89 6.66 -1.46 29.99
CA ARG A 89 7.55 -1.10 31.11
C ARG A 89 8.79 -0.31 30.66
N ALA A 90 9.29 -0.57 29.46
CA ALA A 90 10.40 0.19 28.87
C ALA A 90 9.95 1.49 28.21
N GLY A 91 8.63 1.72 28.09
CA GLY A 91 8.04 2.83 27.35
C GLY A 91 8.32 2.77 25.85
N ILE A 92 8.60 1.62 25.27
CA ILE A 92 8.91 1.49 23.84
C ILE A 92 7.61 1.27 23.07
N ALA A 93 7.31 2.17 22.12
CA ALA A 93 6.14 2.02 21.26
C ALA A 93 6.39 0.97 20.17
N VAL A 94 5.33 0.35 19.64
CA VAL A 94 5.40 -0.60 18.50
C VAL A 94 4.33 -0.25 17.48
N PHE A 95 4.76 -0.02 16.24
CA PHE A 95 3.89 0.19 15.08
C PHE A 95 4.12 -0.94 14.07
N SER A 96 3.07 -1.66 13.67
CA SER A 96 3.16 -2.78 12.74
C SER A 96 2.57 -2.46 11.37
N VAL A 97 3.21 -2.94 10.29
CA VAL A 97 2.76 -2.71 8.89
C VAL A 97 2.25 -3.96 8.18
N HIS A 98 2.82 -5.13 8.49
CA HIS A 98 2.40 -6.45 8.05
C HIS A 98 1.80 -6.52 6.63
N THR A 99 0.53 -6.96 6.48
CA THR A 99 -0.06 -7.19 5.16
C THR A 99 -0.30 -5.92 4.34
N ALA A 100 -0.35 -4.73 4.98
CA ALA A 100 -0.36 -3.48 4.23
C ALA A 100 0.94 -3.32 3.41
N LEU A 101 2.08 -3.74 3.96
CA LEU A 101 3.36 -3.77 3.25
C LEU A 101 3.42 -4.90 2.20
N ASP A 102 2.68 -5.98 2.38
CA ASP A 102 2.53 -7.04 1.37
C ASP A 102 1.74 -6.57 0.15
N SER A 103 0.64 -5.85 0.39
CA SER A 103 -0.27 -5.38 -0.66
C SER A 103 0.27 -4.16 -1.41
N ALA A 104 0.91 -3.23 -0.69
CA ALA A 104 1.29 -1.94 -1.22
C ALA A 104 2.30 -1.98 -2.39
N MET A 105 2.16 -1.01 -3.29
CA MET A 105 3.15 -0.75 -4.34
C MET A 105 4.52 -0.37 -3.73
N GLY A 106 5.58 -0.95 -4.27
CA GLY A 106 6.93 -0.84 -3.75
C GLY A 106 7.19 -1.65 -2.47
N GLY A 107 6.22 -2.46 -2.05
CA GLY A 107 6.26 -3.32 -0.87
C GLY A 107 7.13 -4.57 -1.01
N VAL A 108 6.89 -5.57 -0.15
CA VAL A 108 7.73 -6.79 -0.13
C VAL A 108 7.57 -7.63 -1.39
N ASN A 109 6.36 -7.74 -1.92
CA ASN A 109 6.09 -8.56 -3.10
C ASN A 109 6.67 -7.93 -4.37
N ASP A 110 6.68 -6.60 -4.48
CA ASP A 110 7.42 -5.89 -5.53
C ASP A 110 8.93 -6.10 -5.38
N GLY A 111 9.44 -6.14 -4.16
CA GLY A 111 10.84 -6.49 -3.90
C GLY A 111 11.21 -7.89 -4.38
N LEU A 112 10.34 -8.89 -4.18
CA LEU A 112 10.54 -10.24 -4.70
C LEU A 112 10.42 -10.28 -6.23
N ALA A 113 9.47 -9.53 -6.80
CA ALA A 113 9.28 -9.40 -8.24
C ALA A 113 10.54 -8.84 -8.92
N GLU A 114 11.13 -7.78 -8.35
CA GLU A 114 12.41 -7.20 -8.78
C GLU A 114 13.55 -8.24 -8.75
N ILE A 115 13.63 -9.07 -7.70
CA ILE A 115 14.67 -10.11 -7.55
C ILE A 115 14.55 -11.18 -8.64
N VAL A 116 13.33 -11.64 -8.91
CA VAL A 116 13.04 -12.64 -9.96
C VAL A 116 13.22 -12.04 -11.35
N GLY A 117 12.89 -10.75 -11.51
CA GLY A 117 12.97 -10.01 -12.76
C GLY A 117 11.63 -9.86 -13.48
N ILE A 118 10.52 -9.94 -12.75
CA ILE A 118 9.17 -9.64 -13.25
C ILE A 118 9.09 -8.15 -13.59
N CYS A 119 8.52 -7.82 -14.74
CA CYS A 119 8.19 -6.45 -15.14
C CYS A 119 6.70 -6.17 -14.90
N ASP A 120 6.38 -5.00 -14.36
CA ASP A 120 5.01 -4.49 -14.20
C ASP A 120 4.02 -5.55 -13.70
N GLY A 121 4.39 -6.23 -12.61
CA GLY A 121 3.63 -7.37 -12.11
C GLY A 121 2.30 -6.96 -11.49
N ASP A 122 1.24 -7.72 -11.79
CA ASP A 122 -0.09 -7.54 -11.23
C ASP A 122 -0.25 -8.30 -9.90
N PRO A 123 -1.09 -7.83 -8.95
CA PRO A 123 -1.47 -8.62 -7.78
C PRO A 123 -2.17 -9.93 -8.20
N ILE A 124 -2.02 -10.98 -7.39
CA ILE A 124 -2.47 -12.34 -7.76
C ILE A 124 -3.59 -12.90 -6.89
N GLY A 125 -3.80 -12.36 -5.69
CA GLY A 125 -4.85 -12.84 -4.80
C GLY A 125 -4.97 -12.01 -3.53
N ASP A 126 -5.96 -12.35 -2.71
CA ASP A 126 -6.29 -11.64 -1.47
C ASP A 126 -6.34 -10.13 -1.71
N TYR A 127 -7.17 -9.75 -2.70
CA TYR A 127 -7.32 -8.38 -3.15
C TYR A 127 -7.90 -7.50 -2.05
N VAL A 128 -7.45 -6.26 -2.02
CA VAL A 128 -7.97 -5.21 -1.14
C VAL A 128 -8.34 -4.00 -2.00
N ASP A 129 -9.42 -3.33 -1.62
CA ASP A 129 -9.85 -2.11 -2.29
C ASP A 129 -8.82 -1.00 -2.05
N ASP A 130 -8.70 -0.08 -3.00
CA ASP A 130 -7.88 1.11 -2.81
C ASP A 130 -8.44 1.95 -1.65
N PRO A 131 -7.67 2.18 -0.57
CA PRO A 131 -8.12 3.02 0.54
C PRO A 131 -8.36 4.47 0.12
N ALA A 132 -7.77 4.91 -1.00
CA ALA A 132 -8.05 6.21 -1.57
C ALA A 132 -9.48 6.30 -2.10
N GLY A 133 -10.13 5.17 -2.42
CA GLY A 133 -11.46 5.08 -3.02
C GLY A 133 -11.43 5.22 -4.54
N ASP A 134 -12.60 5.08 -5.17
CA ASP A 134 -12.74 5.20 -6.62
C ASP A 134 -12.60 6.65 -7.09
N ASP A 135 -11.99 6.85 -8.26
CA ASP A 135 -12.01 8.16 -8.89
C ASP A 135 -13.43 8.57 -9.28
N TYR A 136 -13.68 9.87 -9.22
CA TYR A 136 -14.93 10.48 -9.65
C TYR A 136 -14.71 11.37 -10.87
N LYS A 137 -15.77 11.54 -11.66
CA LYS A 137 -15.88 12.63 -12.63
C LYS A 137 -16.69 13.75 -11.99
N LEU A 138 -16.08 14.92 -11.80
CA LEU A 138 -16.81 16.15 -11.52
C LEU A 138 -17.26 16.75 -12.86
N ILE A 139 -18.54 17.08 -12.96
CA ILE A 139 -19.12 17.85 -14.07
C ILE A 139 -19.76 19.09 -13.45
N VAL A 140 -19.39 20.29 -13.90
CA VAL A 140 -19.98 21.55 -13.45
C VAL A 140 -20.27 22.45 -14.65
N PHE A 141 -21.37 23.19 -14.58
CA PHE A 141 -21.81 24.09 -15.64
C PHE A 141 -21.50 25.53 -15.23
N VAL A 142 -20.57 26.16 -15.96
CA VAL A 142 -19.98 27.45 -15.56
C VAL A 142 -20.21 28.49 -16.67
N PRO A 143 -20.60 29.73 -16.34
CA PRO A 143 -20.55 30.83 -17.31
C PRO A 143 -19.19 30.94 -17.97
N VAL A 144 -19.14 31.19 -19.28
CA VAL A 144 -17.89 31.24 -20.05
C VAL A 144 -16.86 32.19 -19.42
N GLU A 145 -17.31 33.34 -18.92
CA GLU A 145 -16.46 34.36 -18.29
C GLU A 145 -15.83 33.92 -16.95
N SER A 146 -16.45 32.96 -16.26
CA SER A 146 -15.99 32.46 -14.95
C SER A 146 -15.26 31.13 -15.03
N LEU A 147 -15.15 30.52 -16.22
CA LEU A 147 -14.56 29.20 -16.40
C LEU A 147 -13.12 29.13 -15.87
N ALA A 148 -12.30 30.15 -16.13
CA ALA A 148 -10.90 30.17 -15.70
C ALA A 148 -10.78 30.19 -14.17
N GLU A 149 -11.61 30.97 -13.49
CA GLU A 149 -11.60 31.05 -12.02
C GLU A 149 -12.00 29.73 -11.38
N VAL A 150 -13.09 29.13 -11.85
CA VAL A 150 -13.61 27.85 -11.33
C VAL A 150 -12.64 26.70 -11.62
N SER A 151 -12.16 26.57 -12.85
CA SER A 151 -11.25 25.48 -13.23
C SER A 151 -9.92 25.56 -12.47
N ASN A 152 -9.33 26.75 -12.32
CA ASN A 152 -8.11 26.94 -11.52
C ASN A 152 -8.31 26.56 -10.04
N ALA A 153 -9.44 26.92 -9.44
CA ALA A 153 -9.74 26.54 -8.05
C ALA A 153 -9.90 25.02 -7.89
N VAL A 154 -10.56 24.37 -8.86
CA VAL A 154 -10.73 22.91 -8.91
C VAL A 154 -9.39 22.19 -9.05
N PHE A 155 -8.51 22.66 -9.95
CA PHE A 155 -7.19 22.06 -10.13
C PHE A 155 -6.27 22.29 -8.93
N ALA A 156 -6.29 23.48 -8.33
CA ALA A 156 -5.52 23.76 -7.11
C ALA A 156 -5.94 22.88 -5.93
N ALA A 157 -7.19 22.41 -5.92
CA ALA A 157 -7.71 21.47 -4.93
C ALA A 157 -7.38 19.99 -5.21
N GLY A 158 -6.73 19.68 -6.35
CA GLY A 158 -6.21 18.35 -6.66
C GLY A 158 -6.96 17.58 -7.74
N ALA A 159 -7.92 18.18 -8.43
CA ALA A 159 -8.56 17.57 -9.58
C ALA A 159 -7.66 17.58 -10.84
N GLY A 160 -7.98 16.71 -11.80
CA GLY A 160 -7.34 16.71 -13.12
C GLY A 160 -5.91 16.18 -13.14
N ALA A 161 -5.48 15.42 -12.14
CA ALA A 161 -4.21 14.71 -12.15
C ALA A 161 -4.41 13.30 -12.77
N ILE A 162 -3.71 13.00 -13.86
CA ILE A 162 -3.73 11.68 -14.52
C ILE A 162 -2.30 11.31 -14.90
N GLY A 163 -1.73 10.32 -14.21
CA GLY A 163 -0.33 9.91 -14.43
C GLY A 163 0.63 11.10 -14.30
N ASN A 164 1.40 11.37 -15.36
CA ASN A 164 2.36 12.48 -15.40
C ASN A 164 1.75 13.82 -15.87
N TYR A 165 0.42 13.90 -15.99
CA TYR A 165 -0.30 15.09 -16.44
C TYR A 165 -1.11 15.71 -15.31
N SER A 166 -1.27 17.02 -15.35
CA SER A 166 -2.08 17.79 -14.41
C SER A 166 -3.01 18.74 -15.17
N HIS A 167 -4.01 19.29 -14.48
CA HIS A 167 -5.00 20.20 -15.06
C HIS A 167 -5.78 19.57 -16.24
N CYS A 168 -5.96 18.25 -16.22
CA CYS A 168 -6.71 17.52 -17.23
C CYS A 168 -8.21 17.79 -17.08
N SER A 169 -8.83 18.35 -18.12
CA SER A 169 -10.28 18.57 -18.18
C SER A 169 -10.79 18.49 -19.60
N PHE A 170 -12.10 18.32 -19.74
CA PHE A 170 -12.82 18.51 -20.99
C PHE A 170 -13.87 19.60 -20.83
N GLY A 171 -14.08 20.39 -21.88
CA GLY A 171 -15.06 21.47 -21.92
C GLY A 171 -15.96 21.32 -23.13
N ALA A 172 -17.26 21.49 -22.93
CA ALA A 172 -18.24 21.59 -24.02
C ALA A 172 -19.11 22.83 -23.83
N GLU A 173 -19.30 23.62 -24.89
CA GLU A 173 -20.20 24.76 -24.87
C GLU A 173 -21.67 24.31 -24.89
N GLY A 174 -22.51 25.05 -24.19
CA GLY A 174 -23.93 24.79 -24.08
C GLY A 174 -24.72 26.01 -23.63
N THR A 175 -26.01 25.81 -23.42
CA THR A 175 -26.91 26.86 -22.90
C THR A 175 -27.53 26.39 -21.60
N GLY A 176 -27.19 27.05 -20.50
CA GLY A 176 -27.85 26.89 -19.21
C GLY A 176 -29.20 27.62 -19.21
N THR A 177 -30.19 27.05 -18.53
CA THR A 177 -31.48 27.71 -18.31
C THR A 177 -31.89 27.63 -16.86
N PHE A 178 -32.37 28.74 -16.30
CA PHE A 178 -32.85 28.78 -14.93
C PHE A 178 -33.91 29.87 -14.74
N LEU A 179 -34.77 29.70 -13.74
CA LEU A 179 -35.83 30.65 -13.38
C LEU A 179 -35.65 31.05 -11.90
N PRO A 180 -35.03 32.20 -11.60
CA PRO A 180 -34.82 32.62 -10.22
C PRO A 180 -36.17 32.85 -9.51
N LYS A 181 -36.44 32.07 -8.47
CA LYS A 181 -37.67 32.17 -7.66
C LYS A 181 -37.60 33.32 -6.65
N LYS A 182 -38.73 33.60 -5.99
CA LYS A 182 -38.79 34.52 -4.85
C LYS A 182 -37.83 34.04 -3.75
N GLY A 183 -36.82 34.85 -3.43
CA GLY A 183 -35.78 34.54 -2.44
C GLY A 183 -34.37 34.38 -3.00
N ALA A 184 -34.22 34.04 -4.30
CA ALA A 184 -32.91 33.87 -4.92
C ALA A 184 -32.09 35.17 -4.96
N LYS A 185 -30.75 35.09 -4.98
CA LYS A 185 -29.88 36.23 -5.31
C LYS A 185 -29.04 35.88 -6.54
N PRO A 186 -29.65 35.83 -7.74
CA PRO A 186 -28.94 35.39 -8.93
C PRO A 186 -27.81 36.37 -9.26
N ALA A 187 -26.62 35.85 -9.53
CA ALA A 187 -25.51 36.66 -10.05
C ALA A 187 -25.79 37.16 -11.47
N ILE A 188 -26.58 36.40 -12.25
CA ILE A 188 -26.98 36.71 -13.62
C ILE A 188 -28.49 36.61 -13.76
N GLY A 189 -29.13 37.61 -14.38
CA GLY A 189 -30.55 37.59 -14.73
C GLY A 189 -31.51 38.18 -13.68
N ARG A 190 -32.83 38.03 -13.91
CA ARG A 190 -33.91 38.67 -13.11
C ARG A 190 -34.89 37.65 -12.51
N LYS A 191 -35.36 37.94 -11.30
CA LYS A 191 -36.39 37.13 -10.60
C LYS A 191 -37.67 37.04 -11.42
N GLY A 192 -38.25 35.84 -11.47
CA GLY A 192 -39.50 35.59 -12.18
C GLY A 192 -39.39 35.55 -13.71
N ARG A 193 -38.17 35.61 -14.27
CA ARG A 193 -37.91 35.47 -15.70
C ARG A 193 -37.05 34.25 -15.98
N LEU A 194 -37.39 33.48 -17.01
CA LEU A 194 -36.54 32.39 -17.49
C LEU A 194 -35.31 33.01 -18.17
N GLU A 195 -34.14 32.70 -17.64
CA GLU A 195 -32.87 33.15 -18.17
C GLU A 195 -32.24 32.04 -19.00
N LYS A 196 -31.50 32.43 -20.03
CA LYS A 196 -30.68 31.56 -20.87
C LYS A 196 -29.29 32.15 -20.96
N VAL A 197 -28.27 31.38 -20.59
CA VAL A 197 -26.90 31.87 -20.48
C VAL A 197 -25.96 30.92 -21.23
N PRO A 198 -25.01 31.43 -22.03
CA PRO A 198 -23.92 30.61 -22.56
C PRO A 198 -23.06 30.07 -21.41
N GLU A 199 -22.93 28.74 -21.35
CA GLU A 199 -22.16 28.06 -20.31
C GLU A 199 -21.21 27.04 -20.93
N THR A 200 -20.15 26.72 -20.21
CA THR A 200 -19.29 25.58 -20.48
C THR A 200 -19.63 24.48 -19.48
N ARG A 201 -20.00 23.30 -19.99
CA ARG A 201 -19.92 22.05 -19.24
C ARG A 201 -18.44 21.72 -19.07
N PHE A 202 -17.89 22.02 -17.91
CA PHE A 202 -16.53 21.69 -17.52
C PHE A 202 -16.53 20.36 -16.77
N GLU A 203 -15.66 19.45 -17.16
CA GLU A 203 -15.55 18.16 -16.50
C GLU A 203 -14.10 17.70 -16.31
N THR A 204 -13.82 17.11 -15.16
CA THR A 204 -12.48 16.68 -14.75
C THR A 204 -12.54 15.45 -13.85
N ILE A 205 -11.45 14.69 -13.77
CA ILE A 205 -11.32 13.58 -12.84
C ILE A 205 -10.95 14.09 -11.45
N VAL A 206 -11.42 13.42 -10.41
CA VAL A 206 -11.19 13.80 -9.02
C VAL A 206 -10.91 12.54 -8.20
N PRO A 207 -9.72 12.42 -7.58
CA PRO A 207 -9.45 11.35 -6.62
C PRO A 207 -10.44 11.39 -5.47
N ALA A 208 -10.88 10.23 -4.98
CA ALA A 208 -11.87 10.12 -3.92
C ALA A 208 -11.46 10.89 -2.65
N ASP A 209 -10.19 10.80 -2.24
CA ASP A 209 -9.65 11.54 -1.08
C ASP A 209 -9.61 13.08 -1.26
N LYS A 210 -9.78 13.58 -2.49
CA LYS A 210 -9.85 15.01 -2.81
C LYS A 210 -11.26 15.52 -3.07
N LEU A 211 -12.26 14.64 -3.19
CA LEU A 211 -13.59 15.01 -3.67
C LEU A 211 -14.22 16.16 -2.87
N ASP A 212 -14.25 16.05 -1.55
CA ASP A 212 -14.86 17.08 -0.69
C ASP A 212 -14.15 18.44 -0.81
N GLY A 213 -12.81 18.41 -0.85
CA GLY A 213 -11.99 19.61 -1.01
C GLY A 213 -12.21 20.28 -2.37
N VAL A 214 -12.28 19.48 -3.44
CA VAL A 214 -12.52 19.95 -4.80
C VAL A 214 -13.93 20.52 -4.94
N VAL A 215 -14.96 19.86 -4.41
CA VAL A 215 -16.35 20.35 -4.44
C VAL A 215 -16.48 21.66 -3.66
N ALA A 216 -15.82 21.77 -2.49
CA ALA A 216 -15.81 23.02 -1.72
C ALA A 216 -15.11 24.16 -2.46
N ALA A 217 -13.97 23.89 -3.10
CA ALA A 217 -13.24 24.88 -3.90
C ALA A 217 -14.06 25.33 -5.12
N MET A 218 -14.69 24.40 -5.84
CA MET A 218 -15.59 24.69 -6.95
C MET A 218 -16.73 25.60 -6.51
N LYS A 219 -17.46 25.23 -5.45
CA LYS A 219 -18.60 26.02 -4.95
C LYS A 219 -18.20 27.43 -4.52
N LYS A 220 -17.01 27.58 -3.91
CA LYS A 220 -16.50 28.87 -3.47
C LYS A 220 -16.12 29.79 -4.63
N ALA A 221 -15.54 29.23 -5.70
CA ALA A 221 -15.12 29.97 -6.89
C ALA A 221 -16.28 30.22 -7.88
N HIS A 222 -17.37 29.47 -7.76
CA HIS A 222 -18.49 29.58 -8.70
C HIS A 222 -19.26 30.89 -8.53
N PRO A 223 -19.62 31.61 -9.62
CA PRO A 223 -20.37 32.87 -9.53
C PRO A 223 -21.80 32.69 -9.01
N TYR A 224 -22.38 31.50 -9.17
CA TYR A 224 -23.75 31.21 -8.72
C TYR A 224 -23.81 30.87 -7.23
N GLU A 225 -24.87 31.36 -6.57
CA GLU A 225 -25.20 31.02 -5.18
C GLU A 225 -25.36 29.51 -4.96
N THR A 226 -25.89 28.80 -5.96
CA THR A 226 -26.05 27.34 -5.93
C THR A 226 -25.66 26.77 -7.31
N PRO A 227 -24.38 26.42 -7.51
CA PRO A 227 -23.94 25.81 -8.77
C PRO A 227 -24.60 24.44 -8.98
N ALA A 228 -24.98 24.18 -10.23
CA ALA A 228 -25.36 22.85 -10.67
C ALA A 228 -24.10 22.04 -11.02
N PHE A 229 -23.95 20.87 -10.43
CA PHE A 229 -22.84 19.97 -10.69
C PHE A 229 -23.26 18.53 -10.43
N ASP A 230 -22.58 17.61 -11.12
CA ASP A 230 -22.75 16.17 -10.96
C ASP A 230 -21.42 15.54 -10.55
N VAL A 231 -21.51 14.48 -9.75
CA VAL A 231 -20.36 13.66 -9.37
C VAL A 231 -20.68 12.23 -9.77
N LEU A 232 -19.93 11.69 -10.73
CA LEU A 232 -20.13 10.34 -11.25
C LEU A 232 -18.97 9.46 -10.78
N LYS A 233 -19.26 8.36 -10.07
CA LYS A 233 -18.25 7.34 -9.76
C LYS A 233 -17.78 6.68 -11.06
N LEU A 234 -16.46 6.62 -11.27
CA LEU A 234 -15.88 6.00 -12.45
C LEU A 234 -15.72 4.48 -12.25
N HIS A 235 -16.04 3.71 -13.29
CA HIS A 235 -15.86 2.25 -13.28
C HIS A 235 -14.47 1.88 -13.78
N GLY A 236 -13.80 0.92 -13.13
CA GLY A 236 -12.52 0.35 -13.59
C GLY A 236 -11.32 1.27 -13.40
N THR A 237 -11.43 2.27 -12.53
CA THR A 237 -10.29 3.07 -12.03
C THR A 237 -9.69 2.48 -10.75
N GLU A 238 -10.30 1.43 -10.21
CA GLU A 238 -9.83 0.67 -9.05
C GLU A 238 -8.39 0.19 -9.29
N ALA A 239 -7.42 0.82 -8.61
CA ALA A 239 -6.11 0.22 -8.46
C ALA A 239 -6.31 -1.09 -7.70
N LYS A 240 -6.07 -2.21 -8.37
CA LYS A 240 -6.12 -3.52 -7.70
C LYS A 240 -4.88 -3.62 -6.84
N PHE A 241 -5.06 -3.58 -5.53
CA PHE A 241 -4.05 -3.97 -4.57
C PHE A 241 -4.32 -5.41 -4.14
N GLY A 242 -3.29 -6.07 -3.64
CA GLY A 242 -3.40 -7.44 -3.17
C GLY A 242 -2.05 -8.07 -2.99
N LEU A 243 -2.10 -9.31 -2.49
CA LEU A 243 -0.90 -10.08 -2.21
C LEU A 243 -0.25 -10.60 -3.49
N GLY A 244 1.07 -10.73 -3.40
CA GLY A 244 1.92 -11.28 -4.44
C GLY A 244 2.00 -10.42 -5.71
N ARG A 245 2.86 -10.84 -6.64
CA ARG A 245 2.98 -10.25 -7.98
C ARG A 245 3.13 -11.35 -9.02
N ILE A 246 2.48 -11.22 -10.16
CA ILE A 246 2.64 -12.11 -11.31
C ILE A 246 2.88 -11.30 -12.56
N GLY A 247 3.79 -11.76 -13.41
CA GLY A 247 4.04 -11.12 -14.69
C GLY A 247 5.15 -11.80 -15.49
N GLU A 248 5.39 -11.26 -16.67
CA GLU A 248 6.49 -11.71 -17.53
C GLU A 248 7.82 -11.19 -17.02
N LEU A 249 8.87 -12.00 -17.19
CA LEU A 249 10.23 -11.56 -16.97
C LEU A 249 10.69 -10.72 -18.16
N ALA A 250 11.47 -9.66 -17.91
CA ALA A 250 12.09 -8.85 -18.96
C ALA A 250 12.85 -9.69 -20.01
N ARG A 251 13.48 -10.78 -19.54
CA ARG A 251 14.14 -11.80 -20.35
C ARG A 251 13.97 -13.16 -19.66
N PRO A 252 13.68 -14.24 -20.40
CA PRO A 252 13.56 -15.56 -19.79
C PRO A 252 14.83 -15.98 -19.02
N LEU A 253 14.66 -16.57 -17.84
CA LEU A 253 15.76 -17.00 -16.96
C LEU A 253 15.62 -18.46 -16.54
N ARG A 254 16.75 -19.16 -16.40
CA ARG A 254 16.76 -20.49 -15.78
C ARG A 254 16.68 -20.37 -14.26
N ILE A 255 16.04 -21.35 -13.61
CA ILE A 255 15.91 -21.43 -12.14
C ILE A 255 17.25 -21.19 -11.42
N ALA A 256 18.35 -21.81 -11.89
CA ALA A 256 19.68 -21.63 -11.29
C ALA A 256 20.10 -20.15 -11.20
N LYS A 257 19.79 -19.34 -12.22
CA LYS A 257 20.11 -17.90 -12.21
C LYS A 257 19.20 -17.11 -11.28
N ILE A 258 17.93 -17.50 -11.17
CA ILE A 258 16.98 -16.92 -10.23
C ILE A 258 17.41 -17.20 -8.78
N VAL A 259 17.81 -18.43 -8.47
CA VAL A 259 18.35 -18.82 -7.15
C VAL A 259 19.62 -18.02 -6.81
N GLU A 260 20.51 -17.77 -7.76
CA GLU A 260 21.69 -16.91 -7.55
C GLU A 260 21.29 -15.47 -7.18
N ARG A 261 20.29 -14.89 -7.87
CA ARG A 261 19.75 -13.56 -7.56
C ARG A 261 19.12 -13.51 -6.17
N ILE A 262 18.31 -14.51 -5.84
CA ILE A 262 17.69 -14.68 -4.52
C ILE A 262 18.78 -14.72 -3.44
N LYS A 263 19.79 -15.56 -3.58
CA LYS A 263 20.90 -15.67 -2.63
C LYS A 263 21.61 -14.34 -2.43
N LYS A 264 21.88 -13.60 -3.51
CA LYS A 264 22.52 -12.28 -3.45
C LYS A 264 21.66 -11.23 -2.74
N ALA A 265 20.36 -11.22 -2.98
CA ALA A 265 19.45 -10.19 -2.45
C ALA A 265 19.03 -10.46 -1.00
N THR A 266 18.70 -11.71 -0.69
CA THR A 266 18.11 -12.13 0.59
C THR A 266 19.13 -12.68 1.59
N GLY A 267 20.27 -13.18 1.11
CA GLY A 267 21.23 -13.93 1.93
C GLY A 267 20.78 -15.36 2.24
N ALA A 268 19.79 -15.89 1.51
CA ALA A 268 19.30 -17.26 1.66
C ALA A 268 20.45 -18.29 1.69
N LYS A 269 20.43 -19.17 2.70
CA LYS A 269 21.42 -20.24 2.86
C LYS A 269 21.00 -21.52 2.15
N ALA A 270 19.71 -21.77 2.09
CA ALA A 270 19.08 -22.89 1.40
C ALA A 270 17.76 -22.42 0.78
N VAL A 271 17.27 -23.18 -0.20
CA VAL A 271 15.94 -23.02 -0.79
C VAL A 271 15.33 -24.40 -1.00
N GLY A 272 14.02 -24.52 -0.81
CA GLY A 272 13.26 -25.69 -1.24
C GLY A 272 12.88 -25.55 -2.70
N LEU A 273 13.00 -26.61 -3.48
CA LEU A 273 12.57 -26.65 -4.88
C LEU A 273 11.48 -27.70 -5.07
N VAL A 274 10.47 -27.34 -5.86
CA VAL A 274 9.40 -28.24 -6.31
C VAL A 274 9.34 -28.17 -7.83
N GLY A 275 9.20 -29.31 -8.50
CA GLY A 275 9.09 -29.37 -9.96
C GLY A 275 10.44 -29.32 -10.69
N ASN A 276 10.47 -28.70 -11.88
CA ASN A 276 11.62 -28.79 -12.78
C ASN A 276 12.70 -27.73 -12.48
N GLU A 277 13.83 -28.17 -11.93
CA GLU A 277 14.99 -27.32 -11.60
C GLU A 277 15.72 -26.74 -12.82
N LYS A 278 15.48 -27.29 -14.02
CA LYS A 278 16.10 -26.83 -15.27
C LYS A 278 15.15 -25.95 -16.09
N LYS A 279 13.96 -25.63 -15.57
CA LYS A 279 12.93 -24.87 -16.27
C LYS A 279 13.46 -23.50 -16.71
N LEU A 280 13.11 -23.11 -17.93
CA LEU A 280 13.26 -21.74 -18.42
C LEU A 280 11.98 -20.98 -18.07
N VAL A 281 12.11 -19.97 -17.22
CA VAL A 281 11.01 -19.16 -16.69
C VAL A 281 10.80 -17.95 -17.59
N LYS A 282 9.59 -17.82 -18.15
CA LYS A 282 9.13 -16.64 -18.90
C LYS A 282 8.14 -15.83 -18.07
N GLN A 283 7.23 -16.51 -17.38
CA GLN A 283 6.27 -15.88 -16.47
C GLN A 283 6.49 -16.40 -15.06
N ALA A 284 6.51 -15.52 -14.07
CA ALA A 284 6.67 -15.90 -12.68
C ALA A 284 5.65 -15.21 -11.79
N ALA A 285 5.31 -15.86 -10.69
CA ALA A 285 4.59 -15.29 -9.58
C ALA A 285 5.46 -15.31 -8.31
N VAL A 286 5.27 -14.33 -7.44
CA VAL A 286 5.94 -14.20 -6.14
C VAL A 286 4.91 -13.88 -5.05
N CYS A 287 5.09 -14.37 -3.83
CA CYS A 287 4.35 -13.91 -2.65
C CYS A 287 5.10 -14.29 -1.37
N ALA A 288 5.52 -13.30 -0.58
CA ALA A 288 6.30 -13.48 0.64
C ALA A 288 5.49 -14.20 1.75
N GLY A 289 6.19 -14.86 2.67
CA GLY A 289 5.57 -15.55 3.80
C GLY A 289 4.86 -16.86 3.40
N SER A 290 3.76 -17.16 4.10
CA SER A 290 2.99 -18.40 3.92
C SER A 290 1.84 -18.25 2.92
N CYS A 291 2.16 -17.97 1.66
CA CYS A 291 1.17 -17.71 0.60
C CYS A 291 0.65 -18.96 -0.14
N GLY A 292 0.73 -20.16 0.43
CA GLY A 292 0.24 -21.36 -0.26
C GLY A 292 -1.27 -21.36 -0.61
N ARG A 293 -2.07 -20.44 -0.05
CA ARG A 293 -3.52 -20.33 -0.36
C ARG A 293 -3.80 -19.81 -1.76
N ILE A 294 -2.93 -18.94 -2.31
CA ILE A 294 -3.09 -18.35 -3.65
C ILE A 294 -2.51 -19.23 -4.77
N ILE A 295 -1.99 -20.41 -4.43
CA ILE A 295 -1.30 -21.29 -5.40
C ILE A 295 -2.20 -21.71 -6.56
N ASN A 296 -3.51 -21.88 -6.32
CA ASN A 296 -4.46 -22.23 -7.36
C ASN A 296 -4.61 -21.11 -8.39
N SER A 297 -4.56 -19.84 -7.96
CA SER A 297 -4.55 -18.68 -8.87
C SER A 297 -3.28 -18.66 -9.72
N VAL A 298 -2.12 -19.00 -9.14
CA VAL A 298 -0.84 -19.11 -9.86
C VAL A 298 -0.89 -20.22 -10.92
N ILE A 299 -1.43 -21.38 -10.56
CA ILE A 299 -1.61 -22.52 -11.47
C ILE A 299 -2.58 -22.15 -12.60
N ALA A 300 -3.70 -21.52 -12.28
CA ALA A 300 -4.69 -21.08 -13.26
C ALA A 300 -4.11 -20.05 -14.24
N ALA A 301 -3.23 -19.17 -13.76
CA ALA A 301 -2.49 -18.21 -14.59
C ALA A 301 -1.39 -18.85 -15.46
N LYS A 302 -1.09 -20.13 -15.26
CA LYS A 302 -0.06 -20.90 -15.99
C LYS A 302 1.36 -20.32 -15.85
N ALA A 303 1.67 -19.77 -14.68
CA ALA A 303 3.02 -19.28 -14.39
C ALA A 303 4.06 -20.41 -14.50
N ASP A 304 5.28 -20.08 -14.94
CA ASP A 304 6.36 -21.05 -14.99
C ASP A 304 6.94 -21.34 -13.60
N LEU A 305 7.02 -20.29 -12.78
CA LEU A 305 7.63 -20.27 -11.47
C LEU A 305 6.72 -19.61 -10.44
N TYR A 306 6.68 -20.18 -9.23
CA TYR A 306 6.18 -19.52 -8.03
C TYR A 306 7.26 -19.39 -6.95
N LEU A 307 7.55 -18.18 -6.49
CA LEU A 307 8.47 -17.92 -5.38
C LEU A 307 7.67 -17.55 -4.13
N THR A 308 7.84 -18.30 -3.04
CA THR A 308 7.19 -17.98 -1.76
C THR A 308 8.09 -18.32 -0.57
N GLY A 309 7.65 -18.00 0.64
CA GLY A 309 8.32 -18.46 1.86
C GLY A 309 8.10 -19.96 2.04
N GLU A 310 6.83 -20.38 2.12
CA GLU A 310 6.46 -21.72 2.58
C GLU A 310 5.27 -22.30 1.81
N LEU A 311 5.33 -23.62 1.57
CA LEU A 311 4.22 -24.42 1.03
C LEU A 311 3.99 -25.64 1.92
N LYS A 312 2.72 -25.94 2.18
CA LYS A 312 2.31 -27.22 2.79
C LYS A 312 2.54 -28.35 1.79
N HIS A 313 2.70 -29.57 2.29
CA HIS A 313 2.97 -30.75 1.47
C HIS A 313 2.00 -30.92 0.29
N HIS A 314 0.69 -30.87 0.54
CA HIS A 314 -0.31 -31.01 -0.52
C HIS A 314 -0.31 -29.85 -1.54
N GLN A 315 0.12 -28.65 -1.15
CA GLN A 315 0.27 -27.53 -2.08
C GLN A 315 1.47 -27.75 -3.00
N ALA A 316 2.59 -28.25 -2.46
CA ALA A 316 3.75 -28.62 -3.27
C ALA A 316 3.41 -29.75 -4.26
N LEU A 317 2.64 -30.76 -3.83
CA LEU A 317 2.16 -31.81 -4.74
C LEU A 317 1.30 -31.25 -5.86
N ALA A 318 0.31 -30.41 -5.55
CA ALA A 318 -0.56 -29.79 -6.55
C ALA A 318 0.23 -28.94 -7.57
N ALA A 319 1.22 -28.17 -7.11
CA ALA A 319 2.10 -27.41 -8.00
C ALA A 319 2.89 -28.34 -8.94
N GLN A 320 3.45 -29.42 -8.40
CA GLN A 320 4.21 -30.39 -9.19
C GLN A 320 3.34 -31.05 -10.27
N GLU A 321 2.12 -31.49 -9.92
CA GLU A 321 1.16 -32.07 -10.86
C GLU A 321 0.73 -31.08 -11.95
N ALA A 322 0.60 -29.80 -11.60
CA ALA A 322 0.31 -28.72 -12.54
C ALA A 322 1.51 -28.31 -13.43
N GLY A 323 2.70 -28.88 -13.21
CA GLY A 323 3.93 -28.49 -13.91
C GLY A 323 4.48 -27.11 -13.51
N LEU A 324 4.00 -26.54 -12.39
CA LEU A 324 4.48 -25.31 -11.80
C LEU A 324 5.77 -25.58 -11.01
N THR A 325 6.87 -24.90 -11.35
CA THR A 325 8.07 -24.96 -10.53
C THR A 325 7.90 -24.01 -9.35
N CYS A 326 8.23 -24.43 -8.13
CA CYS A 326 8.21 -23.54 -6.96
C CYS A 326 9.59 -23.42 -6.32
N ILE A 327 9.86 -22.24 -5.76
CA ILE A 327 10.99 -21.97 -4.86
C ILE A 327 10.43 -21.54 -3.50
N CYS A 328 10.81 -22.25 -2.44
CA CYS A 328 10.45 -21.91 -1.06
C CYS A 328 11.68 -21.36 -0.32
N LEU A 329 11.64 -20.11 0.15
CA LEU A 329 12.77 -19.46 0.82
C LEU A 329 12.81 -19.66 2.33
N SER A 330 11.75 -20.20 2.93
CA SER A 330 11.30 -19.97 4.32
C SER A 330 10.69 -18.60 4.54
N HIS A 331 9.83 -18.52 5.56
CA HIS A 331 9.03 -17.34 5.91
C HIS A 331 9.89 -16.08 6.04
N THR A 332 10.79 -16.06 7.02
CA THR A 332 11.57 -14.85 7.34
C THR A 332 12.52 -14.43 6.22
N VAL A 333 13.08 -15.37 5.46
CA VAL A 333 14.01 -15.05 4.36
C VAL A 333 13.27 -14.36 3.21
N SER A 334 12.02 -14.77 2.96
CA SER A 334 11.16 -14.15 1.95
C SER A 334 10.69 -12.73 2.31
N GLU A 335 10.86 -12.29 3.56
CA GLU A 335 10.39 -10.97 4.02
C GLU A 335 11.55 -10.05 4.40
N ARG A 336 12.52 -10.55 5.17
CA ARG A 336 13.57 -9.76 5.86
C ARG A 336 14.37 -8.82 4.97
N PHE A 337 14.53 -9.16 3.70
CA PHE A 337 15.25 -8.32 2.74
C PHE A 337 14.60 -6.93 2.59
N ILE A 338 13.28 -6.83 2.77
CA ILE A 338 12.52 -5.58 2.58
C ILE A 338 12.91 -4.50 3.59
N LEU A 339 13.35 -4.88 4.80
CA LEU A 339 13.72 -3.94 5.86
C LEU A 339 14.81 -2.96 5.39
N LYS A 340 15.71 -3.37 4.49
CA LYS A 340 16.74 -2.48 3.92
C LYS A 340 16.12 -1.40 3.03
N LYS A 341 15.15 -1.76 2.18
CA LYS A 341 14.42 -0.84 1.30
C LYS A 341 13.55 0.09 2.15
N PHE A 342 12.81 -0.46 3.11
CA PHE A 342 11.95 0.32 4.01
C PHE A 342 12.76 1.31 4.86
N ALA A 343 13.90 0.89 5.43
CA ALA A 343 14.80 1.80 6.14
C ALA A 343 15.28 2.96 5.27
N LYS A 344 15.56 2.71 3.99
CA LYS A 344 16.01 3.75 3.05
C LYS A 344 14.89 4.74 2.75
N GLN A 345 13.66 4.28 2.57
CA GLN A 345 12.49 5.14 2.36
C GLN A 345 12.21 6.01 3.59
N LEU A 346 12.16 5.40 4.78
CA LEU A 346 11.93 6.14 6.02
C LEU A 346 13.02 7.17 6.30
N LYS A 347 14.30 6.85 6.06
CA LYS A 347 15.41 7.80 6.24
C LYS A 347 15.33 9.02 5.31
N LYS A 348 14.71 8.88 4.14
CA LYS A 348 14.49 10.03 3.23
C LYS A 348 13.45 10.98 3.80
N GLN A 349 12.37 10.46 4.39
CA GLN A 349 11.25 11.24 4.93
C GLN A 349 11.51 11.75 6.36
N LEU A 350 12.21 10.97 7.19
CA LEU A 350 12.42 11.22 8.62
C LEU A 350 13.89 11.55 8.93
N LYS A 351 14.39 12.66 8.37
CA LYS A 351 15.82 13.04 8.42
C LYS A 351 16.39 13.21 9.84
N GLU A 352 15.55 13.62 10.80
CA GLU A 352 15.95 13.86 12.20
C GLU A 352 15.85 12.61 13.09
N ILE A 353 15.31 11.50 12.58
CA ILE A 353 15.10 10.27 13.32
C ILE A 353 16.24 9.28 13.03
N ARG A 354 16.84 8.73 14.09
CA ARG A 354 17.85 7.68 13.96
C ARG A 354 17.16 6.34 13.73
N ILE A 355 17.25 5.83 12.50
CA ILE A 355 16.65 4.55 12.12
C ILE A 355 17.72 3.46 11.98
N LYS A 356 17.56 2.38 12.76
CA LYS A 356 18.38 1.17 12.71
C LYS A 356 17.54 -0.05 12.35
N ILE A 357 18.16 -1.05 11.74
CA ILE A 357 17.57 -2.39 11.61
C ILE A 357 18.13 -3.23 12.74
N SER A 358 17.27 -3.99 13.41
CA SER A 358 17.64 -4.88 14.51
C SER A 358 18.70 -5.89 14.10
N ARG A 359 19.66 -6.15 15.00
CA ARG A 359 20.67 -7.21 14.83
C ARG A 359 20.30 -8.47 15.62
N LYS A 360 19.33 -8.36 16.53
CA LYS A 360 18.82 -9.49 17.33
C LYS A 360 17.56 -10.12 16.76
N ASP A 361 16.89 -9.43 15.85
CA ASP A 361 15.85 -10.01 15.02
C ASP A 361 16.52 -10.96 14.01
N ALA A 362 16.18 -12.24 14.12
CA ALA A 362 16.84 -13.32 13.40
C ALA A 362 15.86 -14.46 13.11
N ASP A 363 16.20 -15.29 12.14
CA ASP A 363 15.47 -16.51 11.80
C ASP A 363 15.42 -17.47 13.01
N PRO A 364 14.23 -17.95 13.43
CA PRO A 364 14.13 -18.98 14.46
C PRO A 364 14.76 -20.31 14.02
N PHE A 365 14.87 -20.58 12.71
CA PHE A 365 15.49 -21.79 12.19
C PHE A 365 17.00 -21.68 12.10
N LYS A 366 17.68 -22.72 12.59
CA LYS A 366 19.12 -22.94 12.34
C LYS A 366 19.28 -23.91 11.17
N TRP A 367 19.54 -23.35 9.99
CA TRP A 367 19.84 -24.11 8.78
C TRP A 367 21.11 -24.94 8.94
N LYS A 368 21.00 -26.25 8.73
CA LYS A 368 22.11 -27.20 8.71
C LYS A 368 22.16 -27.89 7.36
N ASN A 369 23.36 -28.16 6.87
CA ASN A 369 23.55 -29.14 5.80
C ASN A 369 23.46 -30.52 6.48
N VAL A 370 22.42 -31.28 6.14
CA VAL A 370 22.21 -32.65 6.64
C VAL A 370 22.68 -33.63 5.59
#